data_AF-A0A4Z0PRU0-F1
#
_entry.id   AF-A0A4Z0PRU0-F1
#
_cell.length_a   1.000
_cell.length_b   1.000
_cell.length_c   1.000
_cell.angle_alpha   90.00
_cell.angle_beta   90.00
_cell.angle_gamma   90.00
#
_symmetry.space_group_name_H-M   'P 1'
#
loop_
_entity.id
_entity.type
_entity.pdbx_description
1 polymer ?
#
loop_
_entity_poly.entity_id
_entity_poly.type
_entity_poly.pdbx_seq_one_letter_code
_entity_poly.pdbx_strand_id
1 'polypeptide(L)'
;MAALAQQEAGAVRLGVEALLNERLKVGGIVDNFYRLQALAVPASSIVRAGGLYSADLLLVSGYSRKQGLWMQVNGDTIPVSSDGRGKVRFPVARQLPAGQDSLAAFWDGKVTVQITEDYYQTLRVRVPYTIVR
;
A
#
# COMPACT_ATOMS: atom_id res chain seq x y z
N MET A 1 56.08 -7.45 12.47
CA MET A 1 54.87 -7.86 11.72
C MET A 1 53.59 -7.86 12.57
N ALA A 2 53.64 -8.16 13.88
CA ALA A 2 52.46 -8.15 14.75
C ALA A 2 51.82 -6.75 14.96
N ALA A 3 52.63 -5.69 15.05
CA ALA A 3 52.12 -4.32 15.26
C ALA A 3 51.34 -3.78 14.04
N LEU A 4 51.79 -4.11 12.82
CA LEU A 4 51.11 -3.69 11.59
C LEU A 4 49.74 -4.38 11.45
N ALA A 5 49.70 -5.69 11.73
CA ALA A 5 48.45 -6.46 11.73
C ALA A 5 47.45 -5.99 12.80
N GLN A 6 47.93 -5.54 13.97
CA GLN A 6 47.07 -4.92 14.99
C GLN A 6 46.49 -3.58 14.52
N GLN A 7 47.27 -2.79 13.79
CA GLN A 7 46.83 -1.50 13.27
C GLN A 7 45.82 -1.66 12.13
N GLU A 8 46.03 -2.63 11.24
CA GLU A 8 45.06 -3.00 10.19
C GLU A 8 43.75 -3.53 10.78
N ALA A 9 43.81 -4.41 11.78
CA ALA A 9 42.62 -4.91 12.48
C ALA A 9 41.85 -3.78 13.19
N GLY A 10 42.57 -2.81 13.76
CA GLY A 10 41.97 -1.61 14.36
C GLY A 10 41.24 -0.73 13.34
N ALA A 11 41.83 -0.52 12.16
CA ALA A 11 41.23 0.26 11.09
C ALA A 11 39.96 -0.42 10.51
N VAL A 12 40.02 -1.74 10.31
CA VAL A 12 38.85 -2.53 9.88
C VAL A 12 37.73 -2.45 10.91
N ARG A 13 38.07 -2.56 12.20
CA ARG A 13 37.09 -2.47 13.29
C ARG A 13 36.40 -1.11 13.32
N LEU A 14 37.15 -0.02 13.19
CA LEU A 14 36.59 1.33 13.12
C LEU A 14 35.67 1.51 11.89
N GLY A 15 36.04 0.92 10.75
CA GLY A 15 35.19 0.90 9.55
C GLY A 15 33.87 0.17 9.77
N VAL A 16 33.91 -1.00 10.43
CA VAL A 16 32.70 -1.76 10.77
C VAL A 16 31.83 -1.01 11.78
N GLU A 17 32.42 -0.40 12.81
CA GLU A 17 31.68 0.39 13.80
C GLU A 17 31.05 1.64 13.17
N ALA A 18 31.73 2.32 12.24
CA ALA A 18 31.18 3.44 11.48
C ALA A 18 30.00 3.00 10.59
N LEU A 19 30.13 1.86 9.90
CA LEU A 19 29.05 1.30 9.08
C LEU A 19 27.84 0.88 9.92
N LEU A 20 28.06 0.32 11.12
CA LEU A 20 26.98 -0.03 12.04
C LEU A 20 26.28 1.22 12.59
N ASN A 21 27.04 2.25 12.96
CA ASN A 21 26.49 3.51 13.42
C ASN A 21 25.73 4.25 12.32
N GLU A 22 26.21 4.21 11.08
CA GLU A 22 25.49 4.76 9.94
C GLU A 22 24.22 3.95 9.65
N ARG A 23 24.30 2.61 9.71
CA ARG A 23 23.14 1.71 9.61
C ARG A 23 22.08 2.05 10.65
N LEU A 24 22.45 2.40 11.89
CA LEU A 24 21.51 2.84 12.92
C LEU A 24 20.88 4.20 12.60
N LYS A 25 21.63 5.14 12.03
CA LYS A 25 21.12 6.46 11.60
C LYS A 25 20.17 6.36 10.40
N VAL A 26 20.43 5.46 9.46
CA VAL A 26 19.56 5.20 8.30
C VAL A 26 18.42 4.21 8.59
N GLY A 27 18.30 3.74 9.84
CA GLY A 27 17.14 2.97 10.32
C GLY A 27 17.26 1.45 10.25
N GLY A 28 18.45 0.88 10.11
CA GLY A 28 18.71 -0.55 9.90
C GLY A 28 18.41 -1.51 11.06
N ILE A 29 17.68 -1.08 12.10
CA ILE A 29 16.87 -1.97 12.95
C ILE A 29 15.41 -1.76 12.53
N VAL A 30 15.02 -2.39 11.44
CA VAL A 30 13.62 -2.49 11.04
C VAL A 30 13.10 -3.87 11.41
N ASP A 31 13.09 -4.19 12.70
CA ASP A 31 12.20 -5.24 13.24
C ASP A 31 10.82 -4.65 13.56
N ASN A 32 10.41 -3.63 12.79
CA ASN A 32 9.08 -3.09 12.85
C ASN A 32 8.18 -4.06 12.08
N PHE A 33 7.39 -4.84 12.80
CA PHE A 33 6.25 -5.54 12.22
C PHE A 33 5.28 -4.49 11.63
N TYR A 34 5.51 -4.10 10.37
CA TYR A 34 4.57 -3.30 9.60
C TYR A 34 3.32 -4.14 9.34
N ARG A 35 2.40 -4.14 10.30
CA ARG A 35 1.03 -4.56 10.03
C ARG A 35 0.39 -3.45 9.20
N LEU A 36 0.47 -3.61 7.89
CA LEU A 36 -0.28 -2.80 6.93
C LEU A 36 -1.53 -3.58 6.53
N GLN A 37 -2.69 -2.93 6.62
CA GLN A 37 -3.94 -3.45 6.09
C GLN A 37 -4.60 -2.37 5.25
N ALA A 38 -5.06 -2.77 4.06
CA ALA A 38 -5.86 -1.92 3.21
C ALA A 38 -7.33 -2.33 3.36
N LEU A 39 -8.17 -1.36 3.68
CA LEU A 39 -9.61 -1.52 3.85
C LEU A 39 -10.32 -0.60 2.87
N ALA A 40 -11.47 -1.04 2.39
CA ALA A 40 -12.35 -0.24 1.55
C ALA A 40 -13.75 -0.23 2.17
N VAL A 41 -14.30 0.97 2.32
CA VAL A 41 -15.62 1.20 2.86
C VAL A 41 -16.49 1.74 1.72
N PRO A 42 -17.36 0.90 1.12
CA PRO A 42 -18.29 1.38 0.10
C PRO A 42 -19.28 2.38 0.70
N ALA A 43 -19.60 3.43 -0.05
CA ALA A 43 -20.70 4.34 0.30
C ALA A 43 -22.06 3.59 0.24
N SER A 44 -22.16 2.65 -0.71
CA SER A 44 -23.24 1.67 -0.80
C SER A 44 -22.71 0.42 -1.47
N SER A 45 -23.05 -0.75 -0.95
CA SER A 45 -22.80 -2.04 -1.61
C SER A 45 -23.77 -2.30 -2.76
N ILE A 46 -24.80 -1.46 -2.94
CA ILE A 46 -25.81 -1.55 -3.99
C ILE A 46 -25.76 -0.27 -4.84
N VAL A 47 -25.58 -0.41 -6.15
CA VAL A 47 -25.49 0.71 -7.09
C VAL A 47 -26.42 0.47 -8.27
N ARG A 48 -27.12 1.51 -8.72
CA ARG A 48 -27.96 1.42 -9.93
C ARG A 48 -27.11 1.29 -11.19
N ALA A 49 -27.63 0.59 -12.19
CA ALA A 49 -27.06 0.55 -13.53
C ALA A 49 -26.92 1.99 -14.07
N GLY A 50 -25.74 2.29 -14.63
CA GLY A 50 -25.39 3.64 -15.09
C GLY A 50 -25.08 4.66 -13.98
N GLY A 51 -25.16 4.24 -12.71
CA GLY A 51 -24.79 5.05 -11.56
C GLY A 51 -23.27 5.17 -11.37
N LEU A 52 -22.89 5.91 -10.33
CA LEU A 52 -21.51 6.07 -9.92
C LEU A 52 -21.25 5.25 -8.65
N TYR A 53 -20.31 4.31 -8.70
CA TYR A 53 -19.82 3.64 -7.50
C TYR A 53 -18.90 4.58 -6.73
N SER A 54 -18.94 4.54 -5.39
CA SER A 54 -18.06 5.31 -4.52
C SER A 54 -17.65 4.50 -3.29
N ALA A 55 -16.37 4.56 -2.93
CA ALA A 55 -15.84 3.99 -1.70
C ALA A 55 -14.69 4.83 -1.15
N ASP A 56 -14.57 4.86 0.18
CA ASP A 56 -13.40 5.39 0.86
C ASP A 56 -12.41 4.24 1.11
N LEU A 57 -11.17 4.43 0.67
CA LEU A 57 -10.08 3.51 0.97
C LEU A 57 -9.29 4.03 2.17
N LEU A 58 -8.98 3.13 3.11
CA LEU A 58 -8.13 3.41 4.25
C LEU A 58 -6.97 2.42 4.32
N LEU A 59 -5.75 2.94 4.32
CA LEU A 59 -4.55 2.18 4.66
C LEU A 59 -4.25 2.33 6.16
N VAL A 60 -4.52 1.29 6.93
CA VAL A 60 -4.19 1.20 8.35
C VAL A 60 -2.73 0.71 8.49
N SER A 61 -1.91 1.46 9.24
CA SER A 61 -0.50 1.13 9.47
C SER A 61 -0.14 1.23 10.95
N GLY A 62 0.47 0.18 11.52
CA GLY A 62 0.98 0.18 12.89
C GLY A 62 2.27 0.99 13.12
N TYR A 63 2.90 1.51 12.06
CA TYR A 63 4.10 2.36 12.13
C TYR A 63 4.13 3.36 10.96
N SER A 64 4.77 4.53 11.17
CA SER A 64 4.37 5.80 10.55
C SER A 64 5.29 6.38 9.46
N ARG A 65 6.39 5.73 9.06
CA ARG A 65 7.22 6.24 7.96
C ARG A 65 6.90 5.53 6.65
N LYS A 66 6.03 6.15 5.85
CA LYS A 66 5.78 5.78 4.44
C LYS A 66 6.53 6.80 3.58
N GLN A 67 7.36 6.34 2.65
CA GLN A 67 8.10 7.26 1.75
C GLN A 67 7.29 7.61 0.50
N GLY A 68 6.44 6.68 0.07
CA GLY A 68 5.55 6.84 -1.07
C GLY A 68 4.33 5.93 -0.96
N LEU A 69 3.22 6.39 -1.54
CA LEU A 69 1.95 5.68 -1.53
C LEU A 69 1.23 5.86 -2.86
N TRP A 70 0.86 4.74 -3.47
CA TRP A 70 0.12 4.72 -4.72
C TRP A 70 -1.04 3.73 -4.61
N MET A 71 -2.17 4.09 -5.21
CA MET A 71 -3.32 3.19 -5.33
C MET A 71 -3.69 3.03 -6.79
N GLN A 72 -4.11 1.83 -7.16
CA GLN A 72 -4.74 1.53 -8.43
C GLN A 72 -6.08 0.82 -8.21
N VAL A 73 -7.08 1.12 -9.02
CA VAL A 73 -8.37 0.40 -9.07
C VAL A 73 -8.65 0.02 -10.50
N ASN A 74 -8.87 -1.27 -10.76
CA ASN A 74 -9.09 -1.80 -12.10
C ASN A 74 -8.00 -1.41 -13.13
N GLY A 75 -6.80 -1.07 -12.65
CA GLY A 75 -5.67 -0.61 -13.47
C GLY A 75 -5.45 0.91 -13.46
N ASP A 76 -6.44 1.70 -13.05
CA ASP A 76 -6.35 3.17 -13.02
C ASP A 76 -5.73 3.67 -11.72
N THR A 77 -4.72 4.53 -11.81
CA THR A 77 -4.09 5.15 -10.64
C THR A 77 -5.02 6.18 -10.00
N ILE A 78 -5.17 6.11 -8.68
CA ILE A 78 -6.02 7.01 -7.90
C ILE A 78 -5.15 7.80 -6.91
N PRO A 79 -5.38 9.11 -6.77
CA PRO A 79 -4.71 9.91 -5.74
C PRO A 79 -4.98 9.37 -4.34
N VAL A 80 -3.93 9.31 -3.52
CA VAL A 80 -4.00 8.93 -2.11
C VAL A 80 -3.33 10.03 -1.30
N SER A 81 -3.94 10.44 -0.20
CA SER A 81 -3.33 11.40 0.72
C SER A 81 -2.20 10.73 1.51
N SER A 82 -1.30 11.56 2.04
CA SER A 82 -0.15 11.12 2.83
C SER A 82 -0.54 10.35 4.10
N ASP A 83 -1.77 10.52 4.59
CA ASP A 83 -2.35 9.79 5.73
C ASP A 83 -2.87 8.38 5.36
N GLY A 84 -2.80 7.98 4.09
CA GLY A 84 -3.25 6.67 3.64
C GLY A 84 -4.70 6.58 3.22
N ARG A 85 -5.40 7.72 3.05
CA ARG A 85 -6.80 7.75 2.61
C ARG A 85 -6.91 8.00 1.11
N GLY A 86 -7.81 7.29 0.45
CA GLY A 86 -8.09 7.44 -0.97
C GLY A 86 -9.60 7.42 -1.23
N LYS A 87 -10.01 7.97 -2.37
CA LYS A 87 -11.41 7.91 -2.81
C LYS A 87 -11.51 7.16 -4.13
N VAL A 88 -12.23 6.04 -4.11
CA VAL A 88 -12.50 5.25 -5.30
C VAL A 88 -13.82 5.69 -5.90
N ARG A 89 -13.82 6.08 -7.17
CA ARG A 89 -15.02 6.46 -7.92
C ARG A 89 -14.90 5.99 -9.37
N PHE A 90 -15.90 5.27 -9.84
CA PHE A 90 -15.97 4.85 -11.25
C PHE A 90 -17.43 4.64 -11.68
N PRO A 91 -17.75 4.84 -12.96
CA PRO A 91 -19.08 4.57 -13.49
C PRO A 91 -19.35 3.07 -13.54
N VAL A 92 -20.58 2.67 -13.21
CA VAL A 92 -21.06 1.29 -13.32
C VAL A 92 -21.70 1.07 -14.70
N ALA A 93 -21.67 -0.18 -15.18
CA ALA A 93 -22.30 -0.56 -16.44
C ALA A 93 -23.73 -0.02 -16.56
N ARG A 94 -24.05 0.56 -17.72
CA ARG A 94 -25.33 1.26 -17.97
C ARG A 94 -26.54 0.33 -18.05
N GLN A 95 -26.31 -0.94 -18.35
CA GLN A 95 -27.36 -1.93 -18.54
C GLN A 95 -26.95 -3.26 -17.91
N LEU A 96 -27.93 -3.92 -17.30
CA LEU A 96 -27.82 -5.30 -16.85
C LEU A 96 -28.01 -6.25 -18.04
N PRO A 97 -27.51 -7.50 -17.95
CA PRO A 97 -27.86 -8.54 -18.92
C PRO A 97 -29.38 -8.71 -19.04
N ALA A 98 -29.85 -9.07 -20.23
CA ALA A 98 -31.28 -9.24 -20.49
C ALA A 98 -31.90 -10.25 -19.51
N GLY A 99 -33.04 -9.89 -18.92
CA GLY A 99 -33.75 -10.72 -17.95
C GLY A 99 -33.20 -10.71 -16.52
N GLN A 100 -32.20 -9.88 -16.21
CA GLN A 100 -31.68 -9.72 -14.84
C GLN A 100 -32.10 -8.38 -14.22
N ASP A 101 -32.56 -8.42 -12.96
CA ASP A 101 -32.84 -7.23 -12.15
C ASP A 101 -31.68 -6.87 -11.20
N SER A 102 -30.72 -7.78 -11.03
CA SER A 102 -29.48 -7.52 -10.31
C SER A 102 -28.30 -8.34 -10.84
N LEU A 103 -27.08 -7.83 -10.64
CA LEU A 103 -25.83 -8.48 -11.00
C LEU A 103 -24.81 -8.31 -9.87
N ALA A 104 -24.26 -9.41 -9.37
CA ALA A 104 -23.12 -9.37 -8.46
C ALA A 104 -21.85 -8.98 -9.22
N ALA A 105 -21.11 -8.03 -8.68
CA ALA A 105 -19.88 -7.49 -9.25
C ALA A 105 -18.82 -7.31 -8.16
N PHE A 106 -17.58 -7.08 -8.58
CA PHE A 106 -16.49 -6.70 -7.68
C PHE A 106 -15.52 -5.79 -8.43
N TRP A 107 -14.73 -5.05 -7.66
CA TRP A 107 -13.55 -4.37 -8.18
C TRP A 107 -12.31 -4.79 -7.39
N ASP A 108 -11.17 -4.72 -8.06
CA ASP A 108 -9.86 -5.04 -7.50
C ASP A 108 -9.04 -3.75 -7.35
N GLY A 109 -8.63 -3.49 -6.11
CA GLY A 109 -7.70 -2.43 -5.73
C GLY A 109 -6.32 -2.99 -5.42
N LYS A 110 -5.28 -2.25 -5.80
CA LYS A 110 -3.90 -2.47 -5.39
C LYS A 110 -3.41 -1.22 -4.67
N VAL A 111 -2.84 -1.40 -3.48
CA VAL A 111 -2.21 -0.34 -2.71
C VAL A 111 -0.74 -0.68 -2.56
N THR A 112 0.10 0.10 -3.20
CA THR A 112 1.55 -0.07 -3.14
C THR A 112 2.13 0.97 -2.18
N VAL A 113 2.84 0.50 -1.17
CA VAL A 113 3.49 1.32 -0.16
C VAL A 113 4.99 1.14 -0.31
N GLN A 114 5.73 2.24 -0.43
CA GLN A 114 7.18 2.24 -0.29
C GLN A 114 7.53 2.42 1.19
N ILE A 115 8.12 1.38 1.77
CA ILE A 115 8.48 1.33 3.19
C ILE A 115 9.91 1.82 3.38
N THR A 116 10.83 1.38 2.51
CA THR A 116 12.19 1.93 2.37
C THR A 116 12.47 2.18 0.89
N GLU A 117 13.60 2.79 0.57
CA GLU A 117 13.99 3.14 -0.81
C GLU A 117 13.81 1.96 -1.79
N ASP A 118 14.22 0.76 -1.39
CA ASP A 118 14.17 -0.45 -2.20
C ASP A 118 13.06 -1.45 -1.81
N TYR A 119 12.28 -1.16 -0.76
CA TYR A 119 11.27 -2.10 -0.26
C TYR A 119 9.85 -1.58 -0.48
N TYR A 120 9.11 -2.30 -1.33
CA TYR A 120 7.73 -2.05 -1.66
C TYR A 120 6.84 -3.19 -1.16
N GLN A 121 5.72 -2.84 -0.56
CA GLN A 121 4.68 -3.78 -0.20
C GLN A 121 3.38 -3.45 -0.96
N THR A 122 2.84 -4.46 -1.63
CA THR A 122 1.58 -4.34 -2.37
C THR A 122 0.48 -5.11 -1.65
N LEU A 123 -0.55 -4.38 -1.21
CA LEU A 123 -1.77 -4.94 -0.65
C LEU A 123 -2.84 -5.00 -1.73
N ARG A 124 -3.65 -6.06 -1.71
CA ARG A 124 -4.78 -6.22 -2.62
C ARG A 124 -6.08 -6.12 -1.84
N VAL A 125 -7.03 -5.39 -2.39
CA VAL A 125 -8.38 -5.25 -1.83
C VAL A 125 -9.36 -5.65 -2.91
N ARG A 126 -10.23 -6.61 -2.60
CA ARG A 126 -11.35 -6.96 -3.47
C ARG A 126 -12.64 -6.61 -2.75
N VAL A 127 -13.48 -5.79 -3.38
CA VAL A 127 -14.73 -5.33 -2.77
C VAL A 127 -15.90 -5.79 -3.62
N PRO A 128 -16.79 -6.64 -3.07
CA PRO A 128 -18.01 -7.02 -3.74
C PRO A 128 -19.05 -5.88 -3.68
N TYR A 129 -19.85 -5.75 -4.73
CA TYR A 129 -21.01 -4.88 -4.79
C TYR A 129 -22.07 -5.47 -5.72
N THR A 130 -23.30 -4.95 -5.66
CA THR A 130 -24.41 -5.40 -6.47
C THR A 130 -24.90 -4.26 -7.35
N ILE A 131 -25.05 -4.54 -8.64
CA ILE A 131 -25.65 -3.64 -9.60
C ILE A 131 -27.14 -3.98 -9.65
N VAL A 132 -28.01 -2.99 -9.51
CA VAL A 132 -29.46 -3.15 -9.61
C VAL A 132 -30.02 -2.28 -10.73
N ARG A 133 -31.21 -2.62 -11.22
CA ARG A 133 -31.91 -1.85 -12.25
C ARG A 133 -32.25 -0.42 -11.82
#